data_AF-A0A3N5SVD0-F1
#
_entry.id   AF-A0A3N5SVD0-F1
#
_cell.length_a   1.000
_cell.length_b   1.000
_cell.length_c   1.000
_cell.angle_alpha   90.00
_cell.angle_beta   90.00
_cell.angle_gamma   90.00
#
_symmetry.space_group_name_H-M   'P 1'
#
loop_
_entity.id
_entity.type
_entity.pdbx_description
1 polymer ?
#
loop_
_entity_poly.entity_id
_entity_poly.type
_entity_poly.pdbx_seq_one_letter_code
_entity_poly.pdbx_strand_id
1 'polypeptide(L)'
;VREGKVSEARIDQSVRRLLRDKFILGLFDNPFVDVEAAERIVGNPEFRQAGALAQRKSIVMLKNEKQTLPLKSGLKIYVENLKPESIRPYGQVVNDIAEADIAILRLNAPYEKRKGLAEGWFHAGDLDFKEPEKGRILNILNQVPTIVDIYLERPAVIPEVAERSAALLANFGASDEAVLDVVFGKFEPQGKLPFELPSSMQAVREQKEDLPHDSENPLFPFGHGLCY
;
A
#
# COMPACT_ATOMS: atom_id res chain seq x y z
N VAL A 1 27.53 -38.77 -6.97
CA VAL A 1 28.80 -38.55 -7.67
C VAL A 1 29.80 -39.62 -7.22
N ARG A 2 30.53 -39.48 -6.10
CA ARG A 2 31.49 -40.52 -5.65
C ARG A 2 30.84 -41.79 -5.08
N GLU A 3 29.72 -41.66 -4.38
CA GLU A 3 28.91 -42.79 -3.90
C GLU A 3 27.87 -43.26 -4.94
N GLY A 4 27.93 -42.81 -6.19
CA GLY A 4 26.99 -43.22 -7.24
C GLY A 4 25.54 -42.69 -7.13
N LYS A 5 25.12 -42.10 -6.01
CA LYS A 5 23.74 -41.61 -5.76
C LYS A 5 23.22 -40.52 -6.73
N VAL A 6 24.11 -39.89 -7.50
CA VAL A 6 23.76 -38.91 -8.54
C VAL A 6 24.86 -38.93 -9.62
N SER A 7 24.49 -38.84 -10.89
CA SER A 7 25.43 -38.79 -12.01
C SER A 7 26.17 -37.46 -12.08
N GLU A 8 27.40 -37.49 -12.58
CA GLU A 8 28.20 -36.27 -12.82
C GLU A 8 27.57 -35.41 -13.91
N ALA A 9 27.05 -36.02 -14.99
CA ALA A 9 26.34 -35.31 -16.05
C ALA A 9 25.14 -34.48 -15.54
N ARG A 10 24.47 -34.91 -14.47
CA ARG A 10 23.40 -34.12 -13.84
C ARG A 10 23.95 -32.86 -13.16
N ILE A 11 25.12 -32.94 -12.55
CA ILE A 11 25.82 -31.78 -11.98
C ILE A 11 26.27 -30.86 -13.10
N ASP A 12 26.88 -31.39 -14.17
CA ASP A 12 27.34 -30.61 -15.31
C ASP A 12 26.21 -29.82 -15.98
N GLN A 13 25.01 -30.40 -16.06
CA GLN A 13 23.84 -29.70 -16.58
C GLN A 13 23.51 -28.44 -15.76
N SER A 14 23.54 -28.53 -14.43
CA SER A 14 23.31 -27.39 -13.53
C SER A 14 24.44 -26.36 -13.61
N VAL A 15 25.70 -26.83 -13.64
CA VAL A 15 26.87 -25.96 -13.79
C VAL A 15 26.81 -25.20 -15.11
N ARG A 16 26.43 -25.85 -16.21
CA ARG A 16 26.28 -25.19 -17.52
C ARG A 16 25.23 -24.09 -17.50
N ARG A 17 24.10 -24.26 -16.78
CA ARG A 17 23.08 -23.22 -16.63
C ARG A 17 23.64 -21.99 -15.90
N LEU A 18 24.33 -22.20 -14.77
CA LEU A 18 24.96 -21.13 -14.01
C LEU A 18 26.04 -20.40 -14.82
N LEU A 19 26.91 -21.16 -15.49
CA LEU A 19 27.99 -20.57 -16.29
C LEU A 19 27.45 -19.80 -17.49
N ARG A 20 26.41 -20.32 -18.16
CA ARG A 20 25.75 -19.62 -19.27
C ARG A 20 25.27 -18.23 -18.85
N ASP A 21 24.59 -18.10 -17.71
CA ASP A 21 24.11 -16.80 -17.24
C ASP A 21 25.28 -15.87 -16.89
N LYS A 22 26.35 -16.39 -16.28
CA LYS A 22 27.58 -15.59 -16.02
C LYS A 22 28.24 -15.08 -17.30
N PHE A 23 28.27 -15.88 -18.36
CA PHE A 23 28.76 -15.42 -19.66
C PHE A 23 27.84 -14.39 -20.30
N ILE A 24 26.51 -14.60 -20.28
CA ILE A 24 25.55 -13.63 -20.83
C ILE A 24 25.64 -12.28 -20.10
N LEU A 25 25.80 -12.30 -18.78
CA LEU A 25 25.97 -11.11 -17.95
C LEU A 25 27.36 -10.45 -18.10
N GLY A 26 28.26 -11.03 -18.90
CA GLY A 26 29.61 -10.48 -19.12
C GLY A 26 30.53 -10.57 -17.90
N LEU A 27 30.21 -11.39 -16.91
CA LEU A 27 30.97 -11.45 -15.64
C LEU A 27 32.38 -12.05 -15.81
N PHE A 28 32.65 -12.72 -16.92
CA PHE A 28 34.00 -13.18 -17.27
C PHE A 28 34.84 -12.08 -17.93
N ASP A 29 34.20 -11.09 -18.55
CA ASP A 29 34.86 -9.99 -19.26
C ASP A 29 35.04 -8.77 -18.34
N ASN A 30 34.00 -8.43 -17.57
CA ASN A 30 34.03 -7.34 -16.59
C ASN A 30 33.40 -7.77 -15.25
N PRO A 31 34.17 -8.43 -14.37
CA PRO A 31 33.66 -9.03 -13.14
C PRO A 31 33.36 -8.04 -12.01
N PHE A 32 33.90 -6.81 -12.07
CA PHE A 32 33.87 -5.87 -10.94
C PHE A 32 32.97 -4.66 -11.23
N VAL A 33 32.40 -4.11 -10.16
CA VAL A 33 31.57 -2.90 -10.20
C VAL A 33 32.41 -1.65 -9.94
N ASP A 34 31.93 -0.50 -10.44
CA ASP A 34 32.47 0.82 -10.10
C ASP A 34 31.81 1.32 -8.82
N VAL A 35 32.59 1.36 -7.73
CA VAL A 35 32.12 1.79 -6.41
C VAL A 35 31.83 3.29 -6.36
N GLU A 36 32.65 4.12 -7.04
CA GLU A 36 32.46 5.58 -7.08
C GLU A 36 31.21 5.95 -7.89
N ALA A 37 30.93 5.22 -8.97
CA ALA A 37 29.68 5.36 -9.70
C ALA A 37 28.47 4.98 -8.81
N ALA A 38 28.56 3.91 -8.02
CA ALA A 38 27.48 3.51 -7.12
C ALA A 38 27.13 4.62 -6.11
N GLU A 39 28.13 5.27 -5.51
CA GLU A 39 27.91 6.39 -4.59
C GLU A 39 27.22 7.59 -5.27
N ARG A 40 27.55 7.88 -6.52
CA ARG A 40 26.91 8.96 -7.29
C ARG A 40 25.49 8.61 -7.72
N ILE A 41 25.22 7.35 -8.03
CA ILE A 41 23.95 6.90 -8.61
C ILE A 41 22.90 6.65 -7.50
N VAL A 42 23.28 5.96 -6.42
CA VAL A 42 22.32 5.51 -5.41
C VAL A 42 21.74 6.70 -4.64
N GLY A 43 20.42 6.82 -4.63
CA GLY A 43 19.72 7.85 -3.87
C GLY A 43 19.93 9.28 -4.38
N ASN A 44 20.40 9.45 -5.63
CA ASN A 44 20.58 10.76 -6.23
C ASN A 44 19.25 11.56 -6.29
N PRO A 45 19.30 12.91 -6.38
CA PRO A 45 18.11 13.75 -6.34
C PRO A 45 17.07 13.46 -7.43
N GLU A 46 17.51 13.13 -8.65
CA GLU A 46 16.64 12.83 -9.79
C GLU A 46 15.83 11.54 -9.53
N PHE A 47 16.49 10.48 -9.08
CA PHE A 47 15.83 9.21 -8.76
C PHE A 47 14.87 9.35 -7.57
N ARG A 48 15.23 10.16 -6.56
CA ARG A 48 14.31 10.46 -5.45
C ARG A 48 13.09 11.23 -5.91
N GLN A 49 13.24 12.21 -6.82
CA GLN A 49 12.11 12.91 -7.43
C GLN A 49 11.23 11.97 -8.26
N ALA A 50 11.83 11.11 -9.08
CA ALA A 50 11.11 10.11 -9.86
C ALA A 50 10.33 9.15 -8.96
N GLY A 51 10.93 8.69 -7.86
CA GLY A 51 10.27 7.85 -6.85
C GLY A 51 9.11 8.56 -6.15
N ALA A 52 9.29 9.82 -5.75
CA ALA A 52 8.23 10.62 -5.14
C ALA A 52 7.07 10.87 -6.12
N LEU A 53 7.37 11.10 -7.40
CA LEU A 53 6.34 11.22 -8.45
C LEU A 53 5.60 9.89 -8.66
N ALA A 54 6.32 8.76 -8.68
CA ALA A 54 5.71 7.43 -8.80
C ALA A 54 4.74 7.17 -7.65
N GLN A 55 5.10 7.50 -6.40
CA GLN A 55 4.19 7.36 -5.25
C GLN A 55 2.90 8.17 -5.44
N ARG A 56 3.01 9.46 -5.81
CA ARG A 56 1.85 10.33 -6.05
C ARG A 56 0.93 9.79 -7.14
N LYS A 57 1.51 9.32 -8.25
CA LYS A 57 0.77 8.72 -9.37
C LYS A 57 0.06 7.41 -9.02
N SER A 58 0.52 6.71 -7.99
CA SER A 58 -0.02 5.43 -7.55
C SER A 58 -1.13 5.53 -6.50
N ILE A 59 -1.38 6.71 -5.92
CA ILE A 59 -2.46 6.89 -4.95
C ILE A 59 -3.81 6.79 -5.67
N VAL A 60 -4.68 5.92 -5.15
CA VAL A 60 -6.00 5.66 -5.69
C VAL A 60 -7.05 6.31 -4.79
N MET A 61 -7.88 7.18 -5.34
CA MET A 61 -9.04 7.70 -4.63
C MET A 61 -10.23 6.76 -4.80
N LEU A 62 -10.61 6.03 -3.75
CA LEU A 62 -11.71 5.07 -3.80
C LEU A 62 -13.07 5.75 -3.61
N LYS A 63 -13.13 6.75 -2.73
CA LYS A 63 -14.34 7.50 -2.40
C LYS A 63 -14.00 8.96 -2.11
N ASN A 64 -14.86 9.88 -2.56
CA ASN A 64 -14.80 11.31 -2.20
C ASN A 64 -16.23 11.87 -1.99
N GLU A 65 -16.78 11.67 -0.80
CA GLU A 65 -18.13 12.09 -0.45
C GLU A 65 -18.24 13.62 -0.44
N LYS A 66 -19.29 14.17 -1.07
CA LYS A 66 -19.56 15.63 -1.11
C LYS A 66 -18.38 16.49 -1.57
N GLN A 67 -17.47 15.93 -2.38
CA GLN A 67 -16.23 16.60 -2.81
C GLN A 67 -15.41 17.12 -1.61
N THR A 68 -15.28 16.30 -0.56
CA THR A 68 -14.51 16.66 0.63
C THR A 68 -13.04 16.93 0.29
N LEU A 69 -12.44 16.13 -0.59
CA LEU A 69 -11.09 16.36 -1.12
C LEU A 69 -11.15 17.18 -2.42
N PRO A 70 -10.19 18.11 -2.63
CA PRO A 70 -9.04 18.40 -1.77
C PRO A 70 -9.39 19.27 -0.54
N LEU A 71 -8.71 19.03 0.58
CA LEU A 71 -8.88 19.81 1.81
C LEU A 71 -8.29 21.22 1.69
N LYS A 72 -8.93 22.17 2.39
CA LYS A 72 -8.37 23.50 2.62
C LYS A 72 -7.41 23.48 3.81
N SER A 73 -6.40 24.36 3.78
CA SER A 73 -5.48 24.55 4.90
C SER A 73 -6.13 25.31 6.06
N GLY A 74 -5.53 25.21 7.26
CA GLY A 74 -5.94 25.92 8.46
C GLY A 74 -6.92 25.18 9.37
N LEU A 75 -7.24 23.93 9.06
CA LEU A 75 -8.10 23.06 9.88
C LEU A 75 -7.36 22.55 11.12
N LYS A 76 -8.12 22.21 12.17
CA LYS A 76 -7.68 21.34 13.26
C LYS A 76 -7.82 19.89 12.83
N ILE A 77 -6.70 19.17 12.81
CA ILE A 77 -6.60 17.84 12.21
C ILE A 77 -6.17 16.85 13.28
N TYR A 78 -7.02 15.85 13.53
CA TYR A 78 -6.64 14.66 14.29
C TYR A 78 -5.95 13.67 13.35
N VAL A 79 -4.83 13.07 13.76
CA VAL A 79 -4.10 12.13 12.90
C VAL A 79 -3.71 10.84 13.61
N GLU A 80 -3.78 9.73 12.88
CA GLU A 80 -3.23 8.43 13.30
C GLU A 80 -2.27 7.87 12.25
N ASN A 81 -1.17 7.27 12.71
CA ASN A 81 -0.12 6.67 11.88
C ASN A 81 0.45 7.61 10.80
N LEU A 82 0.46 8.90 11.10
CA LEU A 82 1.05 9.96 10.29
C LEU A 82 1.91 10.83 11.21
N LYS A 83 3.06 11.30 10.71
CA LYS A 83 3.91 12.19 11.51
C LYS A 83 3.21 13.56 11.68
N PRO A 84 3.03 14.07 12.91
CA PRO A 84 2.45 15.40 13.13
C PRO A 84 3.20 16.51 12.38
N GLU A 85 4.53 16.37 12.25
CA GLU A 85 5.40 17.29 11.50
C GLU A 85 4.99 17.46 10.04
N SER A 86 4.49 16.39 9.39
CA SER A 86 4.06 16.40 7.99
C SER A 86 2.74 17.17 7.80
N ILE A 87 1.93 17.36 8.85
CA ILE A 87 0.67 18.11 8.83
C ILE A 87 0.84 19.59 9.11
N ARG A 88 1.85 19.98 9.89
CA ARG A 88 2.06 21.39 10.30
C ARG A 88 2.01 22.41 9.14
N PRO A 89 2.48 22.11 7.92
CA PRO A 89 2.35 23.03 6.79
C PRO A 89 0.90 23.28 6.32
N TYR A 90 -0.03 22.41 6.69
CA TYR A 90 -1.41 22.39 6.20
C TYR A 90 -2.43 22.78 7.28
N GLY A 91 -2.15 22.52 8.56
CA GLY A 91 -3.11 22.79 9.64
C GLY A 91 -2.53 22.55 11.03
N GLN A 92 -3.40 22.70 12.04
CA GLN A 92 -3.04 22.47 13.44
C GLN A 92 -3.32 21.01 13.80
N VAL A 93 -2.33 20.28 14.29
CA VAL A 93 -2.54 18.93 14.82
C VAL A 93 -3.16 19.01 16.22
N VAL A 94 -4.23 18.27 16.46
CA VAL A 94 -4.87 18.12 17.77
C VAL A 94 -4.77 16.69 18.27
N ASN A 95 -4.70 16.51 19.59
CA ASN A 95 -4.57 15.19 20.21
C ASN A 95 -5.93 14.59 20.63
N ASP A 96 -6.94 15.43 20.80
CA ASP A 96 -8.31 15.01 21.08
C ASP A 96 -9.14 15.15 19.81
N ILE A 97 -9.82 14.07 19.43
CA ILE A 97 -10.71 14.04 18.27
C ILE A 97 -11.89 15.00 18.42
N ALA A 98 -12.33 15.28 19.65
CA ALA A 98 -13.42 16.21 19.93
C ALA A 98 -13.07 17.67 19.56
N GLU A 99 -11.78 17.99 19.46
CA GLU A 99 -11.30 19.31 19.05
C GLU A 99 -11.04 19.44 17.55
N ALA A 100 -11.14 18.33 16.80
CA ALA A 100 -10.78 18.28 15.39
C ALA A 100 -11.93 18.71 14.48
N ASP A 101 -11.61 19.47 13.44
CA ASP A 101 -12.54 19.74 12.33
C ASP A 101 -12.63 18.52 11.39
N ILE A 102 -11.53 17.77 11.28
CA ILE A 102 -11.39 16.60 10.42
C ILE A 102 -10.35 15.63 10.99
N ALA A 103 -10.47 14.34 10.68
CA ALA A 103 -9.45 13.34 10.98
C ALA A 103 -8.79 12.78 9.71
N ILE A 104 -7.50 12.43 9.81
CA ILE A 104 -6.77 11.67 8.79
C ILE A 104 -6.21 10.39 9.42
N LEU A 105 -6.75 9.25 9.02
CA LEU A 105 -6.36 7.94 9.54
C LEU A 105 -5.59 7.18 8.48
N ARG A 106 -4.31 6.86 8.74
CA ARG A 106 -3.56 5.91 7.93
C ARG A 106 -3.68 4.51 8.52
N LEU A 107 -4.25 3.58 7.78
CA LEU A 107 -4.48 2.20 8.20
C LEU A 107 -3.64 1.24 7.36
N ASN A 108 -3.30 0.09 7.94
CA ASN A 108 -2.81 -1.05 7.18
C ASN A 108 -3.99 -1.94 6.79
N ALA A 109 -3.87 -2.66 5.67
CA ALA A 109 -4.81 -3.73 5.38
C ALA A 109 -4.89 -4.71 6.57
N PRO A 110 -6.09 -5.16 6.97
CA PRO A 110 -6.25 -6.07 8.09
C PRO A 110 -5.56 -7.41 7.82
N TYR A 111 -5.06 -8.02 8.88
CA TYR A 111 -4.47 -9.36 8.86
C TYR A 111 -4.50 -9.98 10.26
N GLU A 112 -4.33 -11.30 10.32
CA GLU A 112 -4.23 -12.03 11.56
C GLU A 112 -2.76 -12.11 12.01
N LYS A 113 -2.51 -11.67 13.25
CA LYS A 113 -1.19 -11.84 13.87
C LYS A 113 -1.00 -13.30 14.25
N ARG A 114 -0.10 -14.00 13.55
CA ARG A 114 0.24 -15.40 13.82
C ARG A 114 1.43 -15.54 14.75
N LYS A 115 1.44 -16.60 15.56
CA LYS A 115 2.54 -16.91 16.48
C LYS A 115 3.49 -17.88 15.79
N GLY A 116 4.78 -17.55 15.72
CA GLY A 116 5.81 -18.42 15.17
C GLY A 116 6.95 -17.62 14.55
N LEU A 117 8.15 -18.20 14.52
CA LEU A 117 9.35 -17.53 14.00
C LEU A 117 9.21 -17.12 12.53
N ALA A 118 8.73 -18.03 11.67
CA ALA A 118 8.52 -17.76 10.25
C ALA A 118 7.11 -17.21 9.97
N GLU A 119 6.07 -17.78 10.57
CA GLU A 119 4.68 -17.38 10.30
C GLU A 119 4.35 -15.96 10.74
N GLY A 120 5.00 -15.45 11.80
CA GLY A 120 4.79 -14.09 12.29
C GLY A 120 5.27 -13.00 11.31
N TRP A 121 5.99 -13.37 10.24
CA TRP A 121 6.47 -12.43 9.22
C TRP A 121 5.48 -12.26 8.06
N PHE A 122 4.41 -13.05 8.01
CA PHE A 122 3.44 -13.04 6.91
C PHE A 122 2.11 -12.43 7.37
N HIS A 123 1.59 -11.49 6.58
CA HIS A 123 0.23 -10.98 6.73
C HIS A 123 -0.74 -11.93 6.03
N ALA A 124 -1.41 -12.77 6.83
CA ALA A 124 -2.32 -13.81 6.37
C ALA A 124 -3.65 -13.79 7.14
N GLY A 125 -4.57 -14.69 6.79
CA GLY A 125 -5.88 -14.80 7.43
C GLY A 125 -6.94 -13.93 6.78
N ASP A 126 -8.01 -13.66 7.52
CA ASP A 126 -9.14 -12.87 7.05
C ASP A 126 -8.72 -11.46 6.55
N LEU A 127 -9.54 -10.88 5.66
CA LEU A 127 -9.32 -9.60 4.98
C LEU A 127 -10.15 -8.45 5.57
N ASP A 128 -10.89 -8.67 6.64
CA ASP A 128 -11.68 -7.66 7.34
C ASP A 128 -11.08 -7.30 8.71
N PHE A 129 -11.33 -6.07 9.17
CA PHE A 129 -10.99 -5.68 10.53
C PHE A 129 -11.85 -6.46 11.53
N LYS A 130 -11.23 -7.01 12.57
CA LYS A 130 -11.91 -7.65 13.69
C LYS A 130 -11.97 -6.71 14.90
N GLU A 131 -12.87 -7.01 15.83
CA GLU A 131 -12.88 -6.32 17.12
C GLU A 131 -11.60 -6.63 17.93
N PRO A 132 -11.09 -5.67 18.73
CA PRO A 132 -11.67 -4.35 19.02
C PRO A 132 -11.31 -3.24 18.01
N GLU A 133 -10.46 -3.54 17.03
CA GLU A 133 -9.91 -2.53 16.11
C GLU A 133 -10.97 -1.94 15.18
N LYS A 134 -11.87 -2.80 14.68
CA LYS A 134 -13.01 -2.35 13.88
C LYS A 134 -13.88 -1.34 14.64
N GLY A 135 -14.28 -1.65 15.87
CA GLY A 135 -15.05 -0.73 16.72
C GLY A 135 -14.34 0.60 16.96
N ARG A 136 -13.03 0.57 17.18
CA ARG A 136 -12.20 1.78 17.37
C ARG A 136 -12.21 2.69 16.13
N ILE A 137 -11.98 2.11 14.95
CA ILE A 137 -11.99 2.83 13.67
C ILE A 137 -13.38 3.45 13.43
N LEU A 138 -14.44 2.66 13.58
CA LEU A 138 -15.81 3.13 13.37
C LEU A 138 -16.21 4.21 14.38
N ASN A 139 -15.73 4.15 15.63
CA ASN A 139 -15.97 5.20 16.62
C ASN A 139 -15.37 6.55 16.21
N ILE A 140 -14.19 6.55 15.58
CA ILE A 140 -13.55 7.77 15.06
C ILE A 140 -14.36 8.33 13.87
N LEU A 141 -14.68 7.47 12.90
CA LEU A 141 -15.45 7.81 11.71
C LEU A 141 -16.82 8.44 12.03
N ASN A 142 -17.40 8.11 13.18
CA ASN A 142 -18.70 8.61 13.62
C ASN A 142 -18.65 9.98 14.32
N GLN A 143 -17.47 10.42 14.77
CA GLN A 143 -17.33 11.66 15.54
C GLN A 143 -17.02 12.86 14.65
N VAL A 144 -16.12 12.68 13.69
CA VAL A 144 -15.69 13.76 12.79
C VAL A 144 -15.56 13.22 11.36
N PRO A 145 -15.78 14.06 10.32
CA PRO A 145 -15.45 13.69 8.95
C PRO A 145 -14.02 13.16 8.90
N THR A 146 -13.84 11.98 8.31
CA THR A 146 -12.55 11.28 8.37
C THR A 146 -12.10 10.92 6.97
N ILE A 147 -10.87 11.32 6.64
CA ILE A 147 -10.13 10.86 5.46
C ILE A 147 -9.37 9.60 5.87
N VAL A 148 -9.70 8.48 5.27
CA VAL A 148 -9.01 7.22 5.52
C VAL A 148 -8.06 6.96 4.37
N ASP A 149 -6.79 6.70 4.66
CA ASP A 149 -5.80 6.21 3.71
C ASP A 149 -5.40 4.79 4.13
N ILE A 150 -5.55 3.82 3.24
CA ILE A 150 -5.24 2.42 3.55
C ILE A 150 -4.05 1.96 2.71
N TYR A 151 -3.01 1.47 3.38
CA TYR A 151 -1.93 0.75 2.73
C TYR A 151 -2.41 -0.67 2.35
N LEU A 152 -2.61 -0.88 1.04
CA LEU A 152 -3.14 -2.11 0.46
C LEU A 152 -2.03 -3.00 -0.11
N GLU A 153 -1.28 -3.67 0.76
CA GLU A 153 -0.39 -4.77 0.32
C GLU A 153 -1.14 -6.08 0.00
N ARG A 154 -2.42 -6.13 0.38
CA ARG A 154 -3.38 -7.19 0.11
C ARG A 154 -4.78 -6.57 -0.02
N PRO A 155 -5.74 -7.23 -0.68
CA PRO A 155 -7.14 -6.77 -0.69
C PRO A 155 -7.70 -6.66 0.73
N ALA A 156 -8.68 -5.78 0.93
CA ALA A 156 -9.31 -5.54 2.21
C ALA A 156 -10.84 -5.49 2.06
N VAL A 157 -11.53 -6.16 2.98
CA VAL A 157 -12.99 -6.15 3.15
C VAL A 157 -13.33 -5.08 4.17
N ILE A 158 -13.74 -3.91 3.69
CA ILE A 158 -13.90 -2.68 4.49
C ILE A 158 -15.20 -1.91 4.18
N PRO A 159 -16.36 -2.57 3.97
CA PRO A 159 -17.58 -1.88 3.54
C PRO A 159 -18.01 -0.79 4.54
N GLU A 160 -17.88 -1.02 5.85
CA GLU A 160 -18.30 -0.03 6.85
C GLU A 160 -17.38 1.19 6.94
N VAL A 161 -16.07 1.00 6.67
CA VAL A 161 -15.11 2.11 6.58
C VAL A 161 -15.36 2.92 5.32
N ALA A 162 -15.59 2.25 4.18
CA ALA A 162 -15.95 2.90 2.94
C ALA A 162 -17.26 3.69 3.06
N GLU A 163 -18.28 3.13 3.72
CA GLU A 163 -19.56 3.79 3.93
C GLU A 163 -19.41 5.06 4.79
N ARG A 164 -18.68 5.00 5.90
CA ARG A 164 -18.62 6.10 6.89
C ARG A 164 -17.53 7.13 6.65
N SER A 165 -16.50 6.82 5.87
CA SER A 165 -15.43 7.76 5.56
C SER A 165 -15.92 8.91 4.68
N ALA A 166 -15.42 10.12 4.94
CA ALA A 166 -15.69 11.29 4.09
C ALA A 166 -14.91 11.18 2.77
N ALA A 167 -13.68 10.68 2.83
CA ALA A 167 -12.97 10.19 1.67
C ALA A 167 -12.14 8.96 2.02
N LEU A 168 -11.94 8.09 1.03
CA LEU A 168 -11.16 6.87 1.16
C LEU A 168 -10.09 6.85 0.07
N LEU A 169 -8.83 6.78 0.48
CA LEU A 169 -7.67 6.62 -0.36
C LEU A 169 -7.06 5.23 -0.15
N ALA A 170 -6.46 4.69 -1.19
CA ALA A 170 -5.61 3.52 -1.14
C ALA A 170 -4.21 3.86 -1.64
N ASN A 171 -3.19 3.36 -0.95
CA ASN A 171 -1.80 3.48 -1.33
C ASN A 171 -1.08 2.14 -1.25
N PHE A 172 0.13 2.08 -1.80
CA PHE A 172 0.96 0.87 -1.90
C PHE A 172 2.35 1.10 -1.32
N GLY A 173 2.41 1.72 -0.13
CA GLY A 173 3.66 2.06 0.55
C GLY A 173 4.07 3.51 0.31
N ALA A 174 3.10 4.40 0.13
CA ALA A 174 3.35 5.81 -0.12
C ALA A 174 3.78 6.55 1.16
N SER A 175 4.71 7.50 0.99
CA SER A 175 5.12 8.43 2.04
C SER A 175 3.96 9.32 2.50
N ASP A 176 4.09 9.86 3.71
CA ASP A 176 3.17 10.85 4.27
C ASP A 176 3.03 12.03 3.31
N GLU A 177 4.15 12.53 2.76
CA GLU A 177 4.17 13.65 1.84
C GLU A 177 3.37 13.38 0.56
N ALA A 178 3.51 12.18 -0.03
CA ALA A 178 2.78 11.82 -1.24
C ALA A 178 1.26 11.76 -1.01
N VAL A 179 0.83 11.17 0.11
CA VAL A 179 -0.61 11.10 0.48
C VAL A 179 -1.14 12.50 0.74
N LEU A 180 -0.41 13.32 1.49
CA LEU A 180 -0.82 14.69 1.81
C LEU A 180 -0.87 15.59 0.59
N ASP A 181 0.01 15.40 -0.40
CA ASP A 181 -0.08 16.13 -1.67
C ASP A 181 -1.41 15.86 -2.39
N VAL A 182 -1.96 14.65 -2.31
CA VAL A 182 -3.29 14.32 -2.86
C VAL A 182 -4.41 14.82 -1.95
N VAL A 183 -4.29 14.68 -0.63
CA VAL A 183 -5.31 15.15 0.32
C VAL A 183 -5.52 16.67 0.21
N PHE A 184 -4.44 17.44 0.04
CA PHE A 184 -4.47 18.91 -0.03
C PHE A 184 -4.42 19.47 -1.46
N GLY A 185 -4.61 18.65 -2.49
CA GLY A 185 -4.76 19.13 -3.87
C GLY A 185 -3.49 19.64 -4.54
N LYS A 186 -2.31 19.31 -4.01
CA LYS A 186 -1.01 19.59 -4.66
C LYS A 186 -0.71 18.61 -5.79
N PHE A 187 -1.38 17.45 -5.81
CA PHE A 187 -1.29 16.46 -6.87
C PHE A 187 -2.65 15.82 -7.11
N GLU A 188 -3.07 15.72 -8.37
CA GLU A 188 -4.35 15.10 -8.72
C GLU A 188 -4.28 13.56 -8.61
N PRO A 189 -5.22 12.90 -7.92
CA PRO A 189 -5.26 11.44 -7.85
C PRO A 189 -5.52 10.87 -9.23
N GLN A 190 -4.67 9.93 -9.64
CA GLN A 190 -4.78 9.27 -10.94
C GLN A 190 -4.54 7.75 -10.87
N GLY A 191 -4.26 7.22 -9.68
CA GLY A 191 -4.07 5.79 -9.47
C GLY A 191 -5.36 5.02 -9.73
N LYS A 192 -5.21 3.77 -10.15
CA LYS A 192 -6.30 2.82 -10.33
C LYS A 192 -6.00 1.54 -9.56
N LEU A 193 -7.03 0.92 -9.00
CA LEU A 193 -6.88 -0.33 -8.25
C LEU A 193 -6.33 -1.45 -9.16
N PRO A 194 -5.21 -2.11 -8.79
CA PRO A 194 -4.65 -3.22 -9.55
C PRO A 194 -5.33 -4.57 -9.24
N PHE A 195 -6.25 -4.60 -8.27
CA PHE A 195 -7.10 -5.73 -7.91
C PHE A 195 -8.43 -5.19 -7.37
N GLU A 196 -9.47 -6.01 -7.39
CA GLU A 196 -10.74 -5.63 -6.79
C GLU A 196 -10.69 -5.72 -5.25
N LEU A 197 -11.53 -4.93 -4.59
CA LEU A 197 -11.76 -5.02 -3.15
C LEU A 197 -13.08 -5.79 -2.92
N PRO A 198 -13.05 -6.93 -2.21
CA PRO A 198 -14.25 -7.72 -1.97
C PRO A 198 -15.23 -7.01 -1.04
N SER A 199 -16.53 -7.26 -1.23
CA SER A 199 -17.60 -6.67 -0.40
C SER A 199 -17.79 -7.34 0.96
N SER A 200 -17.38 -8.60 1.09
CA SER A 200 -17.48 -9.37 2.34
C SER A 200 -16.47 -10.53 2.37
N MET A 201 -16.23 -11.08 3.55
CA MET A 201 -15.47 -12.34 3.67
C MET A 201 -16.20 -13.55 3.07
N GLN A 202 -17.52 -13.48 2.89
CA GLN A 202 -18.25 -14.50 2.15
C GLN A 202 -17.88 -14.45 0.67
N ALA A 203 -17.89 -13.26 0.06
CA ALA A 203 -17.47 -13.09 -1.33
C ALA A 203 -16.04 -13.62 -1.57
N VAL A 204 -15.11 -13.37 -0.65
CA VAL A 204 -13.75 -13.91 -0.70
C VAL A 204 -13.72 -15.45 -0.73
N ARG A 205 -14.58 -16.11 0.05
CA ARG A 205 -14.65 -17.58 0.10
C ARG A 205 -15.32 -18.18 -1.15
N GLU A 206 -16.10 -17.39 -1.86
CA GLU A 206 -16.80 -17.78 -3.09
C GLU A 206 -15.95 -17.53 -4.35
N GLN A 207 -14.86 -16.76 -4.25
CA GLN A 207 -13.92 -16.53 -5.35
C GLN A 207 -13.30 -17.83 -5.84
N LYS A 208 -13.16 -17.94 -7.16
CA LYS A 208 -12.49 -19.04 -7.84
C LYS A 208 -11.01 -18.74 -7.94
N GLU A 209 -10.18 -19.63 -7.39
CA GLU A 209 -8.73 -19.47 -7.31
C GLU A 209 -8.05 -19.30 -8.69
N ASP A 210 -8.70 -19.70 -9.78
CA ASP A 210 -8.20 -19.67 -11.15
C ASP A 210 -8.80 -18.55 -12.03
N LEU A 211 -9.71 -17.73 -11.51
CA LEU A 211 -10.40 -16.68 -12.28
C LEU A 211 -10.18 -15.29 -11.67
N PRO A 212 -9.53 -14.35 -12.37
CA PRO A 212 -9.37 -13.00 -11.84
C PRO A 212 -10.69 -12.21 -11.91
N HIS A 213 -10.94 -11.40 -10.88
CA HIS A 213 -12.04 -10.43 -10.81
C HIS A 213 -13.43 -11.06 -10.96
N ASP A 214 -13.65 -12.19 -10.29
CA ASP A 214 -14.86 -12.99 -10.41
C ASP A 214 -15.93 -12.68 -9.35
N SER A 215 -15.67 -11.74 -8.43
CA SER A 215 -16.68 -11.28 -7.48
C SER A 215 -17.89 -10.68 -8.21
N GLU A 216 -19.10 -11.12 -7.85
CA GLU A 216 -20.32 -10.57 -8.46
C GLU A 216 -20.54 -9.08 -8.13
N ASN A 217 -20.29 -8.70 -6.88
CA ASN A 217 -20.51 -7.34 -6.37
C ASN A 217 -19.32 -6.91 -5.50
N PRO A 218 -18.15 -6.60 -6.10
CA PRO A 218 -17.01 -6.12 -5.34
C PRO A 218 -17.33 -4.76 -4.71
N LEU A 219 -16.74 -4.48 -3.54
CA LEU A 219 -16.82 -3.16 -2.90
C LEU A 219 -16.25 -2.08 -3.83
N PHE A 220 -15.10 -2.39 -4.45
CA PHE A 220 -14.52 -1.59 -5.53
C PHE A 220 -13.97 -2.52 -6.61
N PRO A 221 -14.35 -2.35 -7.89
CA PRO A 221 -13.87 -3.22 -8.96
C PRO A 221 -12.40 -2.95 -9.31
N PHE A 222 -11.79 -3.89 -10.03
CA PHE A 222 -10.49 -3.66 -10.69
C PHE A 222 -10.55 -2.39 -11.56
N GLY A 223 -9.47 -1.61 -11.55
CA GLY A 223 -9.39 -0.37 -12.30
C GLY A 223 -10.20 0.78 -11.71
N HIS A 224 -10.85 0.62 -10.55
CA HIS A 224 -11.52 1.72 -9.87
C HIS A 224 -10.54 2.77 -9.36
N GLY A 225 -10.94 4.04 -9.41
CA GLY A 225 -10.17 5.18 -8.92
C GLY A 225 -10.76 6.48 -9.44
N LEU A 226 -11.06 7.41 -8.55
CA LEU A 226 -11.71 8.69 -8.82
C LEU A 226 -10.67 9.81 -9.07
N CYS A 227 -11.14 10.87 -9.73
CA CYS A 227 -10.49 12.18 -9.77
C CYS A 227 -11.33 13.18 -8.94
N TYR A 228 -10.86 14.42 -8.78
CA TYR A 228 -11.61 15.47 -8.07
C TYR A 228 -12.93 15.84 -8.77
#